data_AF-A0A0G1NZ02-F1
#
_entry.id   AF-A0A0G1NZ02-F1
#
_cell.length_a   1.000
_cell.length_b   1.000
_cell.length_c   1.000
_cell.angle_alpha   90.00
_cell.angle_beta   90.00
_cell.angle_gamma   90.00
#
_symmetry.space_group_name_H-M   'P 1'
#
loop_
_entity.id
_entity.type
_entity.pdbx_description
1 polymer ?
#
loop_
_entity_poly.entity_id
_entity_poly.type
_entity_poly.pdbx_seq_one_letter_code
_entity_poly.pdbx_strand_id
1 'polypeptide(L)'
;MDFSNKLRNHLVVELLSLVLIYIFWLSGIGLNRSVAAVSFVLLFLVLIIGPIMKLWRPVVEHLPWEMPWSWRGELGIWFFLLSLAHVGLVMYDREGLGTLRLADYLGLVALFWALVLTATSFEKVIKFIGVKSWKWLHSFAYVIFYLVGFHTINHAFLRTGRPDSWIHWSYLVMITVVIVLQISAFAREVVLYRKSLKSE
;
A
#
# COMPACT_ATOMS: atom_id res chain seq x y z
N MET A 1 14.48 -15.03 -4.33
CA MET A 1 13.77 -13.72 -4.36
C MET A 1 14.81 -12.71 -4.77
N ASP A 2 14.59 -12.00 -5.87
CA ASP A 2 15.43 -10.84 -6.21
C ASP A 2 15.03 -9.71 -5.24
N PHE A 3 15.96 -9.33 -4.38
CA PHE A 3 15.80 -8.24 -3.40
C PHE A 3 16.48 -6.95 -3.87
N SER A 4 16.94 -6.90 -5.13
CA SER A 4 17.59 -5.72 -5.68
C SER A 4 16.55 -4.69 -6.11
N ASN A 5 16.62 -3.52 -5.48
CA ASN A 5 15.92 -2.34 -5.95
C ASN A 5 16.68 -1.79 -7.16
N LYS A 6 16.24 -2.17 -8.36
CA LYS A 6 16.86 -1.70 -9.60
C LYS A 6 16.46 -0.24 -9.81
N LEU A 7 17.44 0.63 -10.10
CA LEU A 7 17.20 2.04 -10.40
C LEU A 7 16.08 2.25 -11.42
N ARG A 8 16.01 1.38 -12.45
CA ARG A 8 14.92 1.37 -13.43
C ARG A 8 13.54 1.29 -12.79
N ASN A 9 13.33 0.38 -11.84
CA ASN A 9 12.02 0.18 -11.22
C ASN A 9 11.65 1.38 -10.33
N HIS A 10 12.62 1.91 -9.58
CA HIS A 10 12.46 3.16 -8.83
C HIS A 10 11.96 4.30 -9.74
N LEU A 11 12.62 4.54 -10.88
CA LEU A 11 12.26 5.59 -11.84
C LEU A 11 10.88 5.35 -12.48
N VAL A 12 10.50 4.10 -12.74
CA VAL A 12 9.18 3.79 -13.29
C VAL A 12 8.08 4.10 -12.27
N VAL A 13 8.25 3.72 -11.00
CA VAL A 13 7.26 4.01 -9.96
C VAL A 13 7.20 5.50 -9.65
N GLU A 14 8.33 6.21 -9.69
CA GLU A 14 8.38 7.67 -9.61
C GLU A 14 7.54 8.33 -10.70
N LEU A 15 7.84 7.99 -11.97
CA LEU A 15 7.14 8.56 -13.12
C LEU A 15 5.64 8.25 -13.06
N LEU A 16 5.27 7.01 -12.75
CA LEU A 16 3.88 6.60 -12.55
C LEU A 16 3.21 7.46 -11.46
N SER A 17 3.89 7.68 -10.34
CA SER A 17 3.37 8.49 -9.23
C SER A 17 3.14 9.93 -9.65
N LEU A 18 4.10 10.56 -10.33
CA LEU A 18 3.98 11.94 -10.81
C LEU A 18 2.84 12.09 -11.83
N VAL A 19 2.70 11.15 -12.76
CA VAL A 19 1.62 11.12 -13.75
C VAL A 19 0.26 11.00 -13.06
N LEU A 20 0.12 10.09 -12.10
CA LEU A 20 -1.13 9.92 -11.35
C LEU A 20 -1.48 11.16 -10.51
N ILE A 21 -0.49 11.79 -9.87
CA ILE A 21 -0.68 13.04 -9.11
C ILE A 21 -1.21 14.12 -10.06
N TYR A 22 -0.60 14.27 -11.23
CA TYR A 22 -1.00 15.23 -12.24
C TYR A 22 -2.43 14.98 -12.75
N ILE A 23 -2.78 13.71 -13.04
CA ILE A 23 -4.15 13.33 -13.47
C ILE A 23 -5.18 13.67 -12.39
N PHE A 24 -4.93 13.29 -11.13
CA PHE A 24 -5.85 13.61 -10.03
C PHE A 24 -5.98 15.13 -9.84
N TRP A 25 -4.87 15.86 -9.92
CA TRP A 25 -4.89 17.31 -9.83
C TRP A 25 -5.71 17.96 -10.95
N LEU A 26 -5.52 17.53 -12.21
CA LEU A 26 -6.32 17.98 -13.35
C LEU A 26 -7.81 17.67 -13.21
N SER A 27 -8.17 16.61 -12.48
CA SER A 27 -9.57 16.27 -12.20
C SER A 27 -10.24 17.17 -11.13
N GLY A 28 -9.56 18.22 -10.66
CA GLY A 28 -10.06 19.16 -9.66
C GLY A 28 -9.76 18.76 -8.21
N ILE A 29 -8.96 17.71 -7.99
CA ILE A 29 -8.52 17.31 -6.65
C ILE A 29 -7.33 18.19 -6.24
N GLY A 30 -7.43 18.82 -5.06
CA GLY A 30 -6.32 19.66 -4.56
C GLY A 30 -5.02 18.86 -4.38
N LEU A 31 -3.86 19.50 -4.62
CA LEU A 31 -2.55 18.84 -4.68
C LEU A 31 -2.27 17.89 -3.50
N ASN A 32 -2.48 18.36 -2.27
CA ASN A 32 -2.29 17.55 -1.06
C ASN A 32 -3.14 16.26 -1.08
N ARG A 33 -4.40 16.37 -1.53
CA ARG A 33 -5.29 15.22 -1.69
C ARG A 33 -4.89 14.31 -2.84
N SER A 34 -4.35 14.85 -3.94
CA SER A 34 -3.82 14.06 -5.06
C SER A 34 -2.60 13.23 -4.63
N VAL A 35 -1.68 13.82 -3.86
CA VAL A 35 -0.53 13.10 -3.27
C VAL A 35 -0.99 11.98 -2.34
N ALA A 36 -1.96 12.27 -1.46
CA ALA A 36 -2.55 11.25 -0.58
C ALA A 36 -3.23 10.12 -1.38
N ALA A 37 -3.96 10.47 -2.43
CA ALA A 37 -4.66 9.52 -3.30
C ALA A 37 -3.68 8.57 -3.98
N VAL A 38 -2.60 9.10 -4.57
CA VAL A 38 -1.57 8.27 -5.22
C VAL A 38 -0.85 7.39 -4.21
N SER A 39 -0.52 7.91 -3.02
CA SER A 39 0.02 7.09 -1.94
C SER A 39 -0.89 5.89 -1.64
N PHE A 40 -2.20 6.12 -1.49
CA PHE A 40 -3.17 5.06 -1.26
C PHE A 40 -3.25 4.05 -2.42
N VAL A 41 -3.18 4.51 -3.67
CA VAL A 41 -3.13 3.64 -4.87
C VAL A 41 -1.89 2.74 -4.84
N LEU A 42 -0.73 3.25 -4.48
CA LEU A 42 0.49 2.44 -4.38
C LEU A 42 0.36 1.38 -3.28
N LEU A 43 -0.20 1.72 -2.12
CA LEU A 43 -0.49 0.74 -1.05
C LEU A 43 -1.47 -0.34 -1.54
N PHE A 44 -2.51 0.05 -2.26
CA PHE A 44 -3.44 -0.88 -2.89
C PHE A 44 -2.70 -1.87 -3.81
N LEU A 45 -1.85 -1.37 -4.71
CA LEU A 45 -1.05 -2.22 -5.62
C LEU A 45 -0.13 -3.19 -4.86
N VAL A 46 0.54 -2.73 -3.80
CA VAL A 46 1.37 -3.59 -2.93
C VAL A 46 0.57 -4.77 -2.37
N LEU A 47 -0.65 -4.50 -1.92
CA LEU A 47 -1.46 -5.47 -1.16
C LEU A 47 -2.18 -6.48 -2.06
N ILE A 48 -2.53 -6.11 -3.29
CA ILE A 48 -3.17 -7.04 -4.22
C ILE A 48 -2.19 -8.05 -4.82
N ILE A 49 -0.90 -7.71 -4.96
CA ILE A 49 0.12 -8.62 -5.54
C ILE A 49 0.11 -9.98 -4.83
N GLY A 50 0.11 -10.00 -3.50
CA GLY A 50 0.18 -11.25 -2.72
C GLY A 50 -1.00 -12.20 -2.98
N PRO A 51 -2.24 -11.77 -2.72
CA PRO A 51 -3.45 -12.55 -3.03
C PRO A 51 -3.56 -12.95 -4.50
N ILE A 52 -3.25 -12.04 -5.45
CA ILE A 52 -3.26 -12.33 -6.90
C ILE A 52 -2.34 -13.50 -7.21
N MET A 53 -1.11 -13.49 -6.67
CA MET A 53 -0.15 -14.58 -6.88
C MET A 53 -0.65 -15.92 -6.35
N LYS A 54 -1.41 -15.93 -5.26
CA LYS A 54 -1.99 -17.16 -4.70
C LYS A 54 -3.16 -17.68 -5.52
N LEU A 55 -3.99 -16.77 -6.04
CA LEU A 55 -5.21 -17.10 -6.79
C LEU A 55 -4.93 -17.44 -8.27
N TRP A 56 -3.91 -16.86 -8.87
CA TRP A 56 -3.67 -16.97 -10.32
C TRP A 56 -2.25 -17.40 -10.67
N ARG A 57 -1.57 -18.10 -9.76
CA ARG A 57 -0.18 -18.57 -9.91
C ARG A 57 0.20 -19.05 -11.32
N PRO A 58 -0.56 -19.95 -11.98
CA PRO A 58 -0.19 -20.46 -13.31
C PRO A 58 -0.21 -19.39 -14.40
N VAL A 59 -1.09 -18.40 -14.30
CA VAL A 59 -1.20 -17.32 -15.30
C VAL A 59 -0.11 -16.28 -15.08
N VAL A 60 0.19 -15.95 -13.81
CA VAL A 60 1.16 -14.91 -13.49
C VAL A 60 2.60 -15.34 -13.76
N GLU A 61 2.91 -16.64 -13.63
CA GLU A 61 4.24 -17.20 -13.96
C GLU A 61 4.61 -17.07 -15.45
N HIS A 62 3.63 -16.84 -16.35
CA HIS A 62 3.85 -16.66 -17.79
C HIS A 62 3.88 -15.18 -18.23
N LEU A 63 3.64 -14.23 -17.32
CA LEU A 63 3.68 -12.82 -17.68
C LEU A 63 5.13 -12.39 -17.96
N PRO A 64 5.37 -11.56 -19.01
CA PRO A 64 6.71 -11.10 -19.40
C PRO A 64 7.35 -10.13 -18.38
N TRP A 65 6.63 -9.78 -17.31
CA TRP A 65 7.08 -8.85 -16.29
C TRP A 65 7.97 -9.60 -15.28
N GLU A 66 9.25 -9.22 -15.18
CA GLU A 66 10.18 -9.76 -14.16
C GLU A 66 9.52 -9.75 -12.77
N MET A 67 9.57 -10.92 -12.10
CA MET A 67 9.08 -11.25 -10.75
C MET A 67 8.36 -10.12 -9.98
N PRO A 68 7.05 -10.24 -9.66
CA PRO A 68 6.26 -9.18 -9.00
C PRO A 68 6.76 -8.78 -7.60
N TRP A 69 7.73 -9.50 -7.04
CA TRP A 69 8.32 -9.19 -5.73
C TRP A 69 9.17 -7.91 -5.76
N SER A 70 10.04 -7.70 -6.76
CA SER A 70 10.84 -6.47 -6.81
C SER A 70 9.94 -5.23 -6.91
N TRP A 71 8.86 -5.33 -7.68
CA TRP A 71 7.85 -4.28 -7.80
C TRP A 71 7.13 -3.98 -6.48
N ARG A 72 6.85 -5.00 -5.67
CA ARG A 72 6.21 -4.80 -4.36
C ARG A 72 7.07 -3.94 -3.42
N GLY A 73 8.38 -4.15 -3.42
CA GLY A 73 9.31 -3.34 -2.62
C GLY A 73 9.30 -1.87 -3.06
N GLU A 74 9.44 -1.65 -4.37
CA GLU A 74 9.45 -0.32 -4.99
C GLU A 74 8.16 0.47 -4.73
N LEU A 75 7.00 -0.17 -4.94
CA LEU A 75 5.70 0.43 -4.64
C LEU A 75 5.56 0.78 -3.15
N GLY A 76 6.06 -0.07 -2.26
CA GLY A 76 6.03 0.17 -0.81
C GLY A 76 6.90 1.35 -0.37
N ILE A 77 8.09 1.50 -0.97
CA ILE A 77 8.99 2.62 -0.72
C ILE A 77 8.33 3.94 -1.17
N TRP A 78 7.78 3.97 -2.39
CA TRP A 78 7.11 5.16 -2.91
C TRP A 78 5.81 5.50 -2.16
N PHE A 79 5.05 4.50 -1.71
CA PHE A 79 3.95 4.70 -0.77
C PHE A 79 4.43 5.46 0.49
N PHE A 80 5.55 5.05 1.09
CA PHE A 80 6.09 5.74 2.26
C PHE A 80 6.53 7.17 1.92
N LEU A 81 7.28 7.38 0.84
CA LEU A 81 7.76 8.70 0.44
C LEU A 81 6.61 9.68 0.15
N LEU A 82 5.58 9.24 -0.57
CA LEU A 82 4.38 10.06 -0.82
C LEU A 82 3.55 10.30 0.44
N SER A 83 3.47 9.32 1.35
CA SER A 83 2.84 9.52 2.66
C SER A 83 3.57 10.57 3.50
N LEU A 84 4.90 10.55 3.47
CA LEU A 84 5.73 11.56 4.13
C LEU A 84 5.51 12.95 3.51
N ALA A 85 5.48 13.04 2.18
CA ALA A 85 5.17 14.27 1.47
C ALA A 85 3.75 14.78 1.80
N HIS A 86 2.76 13.90 1.84
CA HIS A 86 1.40 14.23 2.25
C HIS A 86 1.35 14.82 3.67
N VAL A 87 2.01 14.19 4.64
CA VAL A 87 2.08 14.74 6.01
C VAL A 87 2.78 16.10 6.03
N GLY A 88 3.86 16.28 5.26
CA GLY A 88 4.53 17.57 5.10
C GLY A 88 3.61 18.66 4.54
N LEU A 89 2.83 18.35 3.50
CA LEU A 89 1.83 19.26 2.93
C LEU A 89 0.71 19.57 3.92
N VAL A 90 0.24 18.57 4.67
CA VAL A 90 -0.76 18.79 5.74
C VAL A 90 -0.21 19.71 6.82
N MET A 91 1.05 19.54 7.23
CA MET A 91 1.68 20.42 8.22
C MET A 91 1.88 21.83 7.69
N TYR A 92 2.24 21.98 6.42
CA TYR A 92 2.33 23.27 5.76
C TYR A 92 0.97 23.97 5.73
N ASP A 93 -0.08 23.29 5.28
CA ASP A 93 -1.45 23.81 5.20
C ASP A 93 -2.04 24.18 6.59
N ARG A 94 -1.56 23.55 7.67
CA ARG A 94 -2.02 23.75 9.05
C ARG A 94 -1.08 24.64 9.88
N GLU A 95 0.00 25.17 9.31
CA GLU A 95 1.06 25.89 10.02
C GLU A 95 1.63 25.11 11.22
N GLY A 96 1.77 23.79 11.07
CA GLY A 96 2.28 22.87 12.10
C GLY A 96 1.43 21.60 12.25
N LEU A 97 1.60 20.88 13.35
CA LEU A 97 0.81 19.66 13.63
C LEU A 97 -0.64 19.98 14.03
N GLY A 98 -0.85 21.13 14.70
CA GLY A 98 -2.14 21.55 15.22
C GLY A 98 -2.77 20.52 16.17
N THR A 99 -4.09 20.60 16.34
CA THR A 99 -4.86 19.63 17.12
C THR A 99 -5.07 18.35 16.31
N LEU A 100 -4.49 17.24 16.78
CA LEU A 100 -4.64 15.94 16.17
C LEU A 100 -6.00 15.31 16.52
N ARG A 101 -6.67 14.76 15.52
CA ARG A 101 -7.90 13.96 15.65
C ARG A 101 -7.54 12.48 15.57
N LEU A 102 -8.50 11.61 15.90
CA LEU A 102 -8.31 10.15 15.80
C LEU A 102 -7.73 9.71 14.44
N ALA A 103 -8.25 10.27 13.34
CA ALA A 103 -7.74 9.96 12.01
C ALA A 103 -6.26 10.33 11.84
N ASP A 104 -5.81 11.47 12.37
CA ASP A 104 -4.40 11.87 12.29
C ASP A 104 -3.51 10.88 13.06
N TYR A 105 -3.94 10.42 14.25
CA TYR A 105 -3.20 9.40 15.00
C TYR A 105 -3.06 8.09 14.24
N LEU A 106 -4.14 7.61 13.61
CA LEU A 106 -4.10 6.39 12.80
C LEU A 106 -3.14 6.52 11.61
N GLY A 107 -3.14 7.69 10.95
CA GLY A 107 -2.19 8.01 9.88
C GLY A 107 -0.74 8.01 10.36
N LEU A 108 -0.45 8.61 11.52
CA LEU A 108 0.91 8.66 12.09
C LEU A 108 1.42 7.28 12.52
N VAL A 109 0.56 6.46 13.15
CA VAL A 109 0.93 5.08 13.50
C VAL A 109 1.18 4.24 12.25
N ALA A 110 0.38 4.42 11.19
CA ALA A 110 0.63 3.77 9.92
C ALA A 110 1.94 4.24 9.27
N LEU A 111 2.24 5.54 9.32
CA LEU A 111 3.48 6.11 8.80
C LEU A 111 4.71 5.57 9.54
N PHE A 112 4.62 5.42 10.86
CA PHE A 112 5.66 4.78 11.67
C PHE A 112 5.95 3.35 11.18
N TRP A 113 4.91 2.52 11.01
CA TRP A 113 5.10 1.17 10.48
C TRP A 113 5.61 1.18 9.03
N ALA A 114 5.15 2.11 8.19
CA ALA A 114 5.64 2.27 6.82
C ALA A 114 7.14 2.60 6.77
N LEU A 115 7.62 3.44 7.70
CA LEU A 115 9.05 3.73 7.88
C LEU A 115 9.82 2.46 8.26
N VAL A 116 9.31 1.68 9.22
CA VAL A 116 9.94 0.42 9.65
C VAL A 116 10.04 -0.58 8.49
N LEU A 117 8.97 -0.74 7.70
CA LEU A 117 8.97 -1.64 6.54
C LEU A 117 9.91 -1.15 5.43
N THR A 118 9.93 0.15 5.17
CA THR A 118 10.84 0.78 4.21
C THR A 118 12.30 0.58 4.62
N ALA A 119 12.64 0.86 5.89
CA ALA A 119 13.98 0.68 6.43
C ALA A 119 14.45 -0.79 6.42
N THR A 120 13.51 -1.74 6.44
CA THR A 120 13.81 -3.18 6.38
C THR A 120 13.65 -3.79 4.98
N SER A 121 13.54 -2.96 3.94
CA SER A 121 13.45 -3.39 2.55
C SER A 121 14.81 -3.55 1.85
N PHE A 122 15.93 -3.20 2.52
CA PHE A 122 17.27 -3.31 1.93
C PHE A 122 17.86 -4.72 2.05
N GLU A 123 18.52 -5.20 1.00
CA GLU A 123 19.14 -6.54 0.94
C GLU A 123 20.05 -6.83 2.14
N LYS A 124 20.89 -5.86 2.54
CA LYS A 124 21.78 -5.99 3.70
C LYS A 124 21.01 -6.24 5.00
N VAL A 125 19.89 -5.55 5.20
CA VAL A 125 19.04 -5.69 6.39
C VAL A 125 18.32 -7.03 6.37
N ILE A 126 17.82 -7.45 5.20
CA ILE A 126 17.17 -8.76 5.03
C ILE A 126 18.14 -9.90 5.35
N LYS A 127 19.39 -9.81 4.87
CA LYS A 127 20.45 -10.78 5.19
C LYS A 127 20.78 -10.80 6.69
N PHE A 128 20.75 -9.65 7.34
CA PHE A 128 21.02 -9.53 8.78
C PHE A 128 19.91 -10.14 9.65
N ILE A 129 18.64 -9.80 9.42
CA ILE A 129 17.52 -10.26 10.27
C ILE A 129 16.98 -11.65 9.89
N GLY A 130 17.29 -12.12 8.68
CA GLY A 130 16.84 -13.39 8.14
C GLY A 130 15.44 -13.33 7.51
N VAL A 131 15.25 -14.16 6.47
CA VAL A 131 14.04 -14.16 5.64
C VAL A 131 12.75 -14.45 6.43
N LYS A 132 12.80 -15.33 7.43
CA LYS A 132 11.62 -15.68 8.25
C LYS A 132 11.16 -14.48 9.08
N SER A 133 12.08 -13.84 9.79
CA SER A 133 11.82 -12.64 10.61
C SER A 133 11.36 -11.47 9.74
N TRP A 134 12.01 -11.28 8.59
CA TRP A 134 11.63 -10.26 7.61
C TRP A 134 10.20 -10.46 7.11
N LYS A 135 9.82 -11.69 6.74
CA LYS A 135 8.43 -12.00 6.31
C LYS A 135 7.41 -11.73 7.41
N TRP A 136 7.74 -12.07 8.65
CA TRP A 136 6.88 -11.77 9.79
C TRP A 136 6.71 -10.26 9.97
N LEU A 137 7.81 -9.49 9.94
CA LEU A 137 7.75 -8.04 10.05
C LEU A 137 6.94 -7.42 8.91
N HIS A 138 7.17 -7.85 7.67
CA HIS A 138 6.45 -7.37 6.48
C HIS A 138 4.98 -7.82 6.42
N SER A 139 4.53 -8.68 7.33
CA SER A 139 3.09 -8.93 7.53
C SER A 139 2.36 -7.72 8.12
N PHE A 140 3.08 -6.80 8.78
CA PHE A 140 2.53 -5.53 9.26
C PHE A 140 2.08 -4.58 8.15
N ALA A 141 2.35 -4.90 6.87
CA ALA A 141 1.70 -4.22 5.74
C ALA A 141 0.17 -4.30 5.83
N TYR A 142 -0.39 -5.38 6.41
CA TYR A 142 -1.83 -5.48 6.66
C TYR A 142 -2.28 -4.54 7.79
N VAL A 143 -1.46 -4.34 8.82
CA VAL A 143 -1.76 -3.36 9.88
C VAL A 143 -1.81 -1.94 9.28
N ILE A 144 -0.82 -1.59 8.45
CA ILE A 144 -0.81 -0.32 7.70
C ILE A 144 -2.09 -0.20 6.87
N PHE A 145 -2.47 -1.24 6.12
CA PHE A 145 -3.71 -1.22 5.33
C PHE A 145 -4.95 -0.86 6.14
N TYR A 146 -5.18 -1.52 7.28
CA TYR A 146 -6.37 -1.26 8.08
C TYR A 146 -6.34 0.13 8.74
N LEU A 147 -5.16 0.58 9.19
CA LEU A 147 -4.99 1.93 9.75
C LEU A 147 -5.21 3.03 8.70
N VAL A 148 -4.57 2.92 7.53
CA VAL A 148 -4.69 3.88 6.42
C VAL A 148 -6.09 3.83 5.82
N GLY A 149 -6.69 2.64 5.69
CA GLY A 149 -8.06 2.46 5.23
C GLY A 149 -9.05 3.19 6.13
N PHE A 150 -8.95 3.03 7.45
CA PHE A 150 -9.81 3.75 8.39
C PHE A 150 -9.52 5.26 8.41
N HIS A 151 -8.25 5.68 8.39
CA HIS A 151 -7.85 7.07 8.23
C HIS A 151 -8.52 7.71 6.99
N THR A 152 -8.49 7.00 5.86
CA THR A 152 -9.08 7.44 4.59
C THR A 152 -10.59 7.51 4.66
N ILE A 153 -11.26 6.47 5.19
CA ILE A 153 -12.73 6.46 5.37
C ILE A 153 -13.17 7.61 6.28
N ASN A 154 -12.44 7.87 7.36
CA ASN A 154 -12.76 8.96 8.28
C ASN A 154 -12.71 10.32 7.57
N HIS A 155 -11.65 10.57 6.79
CA HIS A 155 -11.49 11.82 6.06
C HIS A 155 -12.41 11.96 4.85
N ALA A 156 -12.74 10.86 4.16
CA ALA A 156 -13.56 10.88 2.95
C ALA A 156 -15.07 10.92 3.25
N PHE A 157 -15.54 10.17 4.26
CA PHE A 157 -16.98 9.95 4.50
C PHE A 157 -17.48 10.41 5.87
N LEU A 158 -16.65 10.33 6.93
CA LEU A 158 -17.12 10.61 8.30
C LEU A 158 -16.93 12.08 8.72
N ARG A 159 -16.10 12.84 8.00
CA ARG A 159 -15.90 14.28 8.27
C ARG A 159 -17.01 15.10 7.63
N THR A 160 -17.75 15.84 8.45
CA THR A 160 -18.83 16.73 8.02
C THR A 160 -18.30 17.88 7.14
N GLY A 161 -19.13 18.32 6.19
CA GLY A 161 -18.84 19.48 5.32
C GLY A 161 -17.83 19.25 4.21
N ARG A 162 -17.38 18.00 3.97
CA ARG A 162 -16.52 17.68 2.84
C ARG A 162 -17.38 17.41 1.58
N PRO A 163 -17.13 18.09 0.46
CA PRO A 163 -17.86 17.83 -0.78
C PRO A 163 -17.56 16.42 -1.27
N ASP A 164 -18.60 15.72 -1.76
CA ASP A 164 -18.41 14.41 -2.35
C ASP A 164 -17.57 14.51 -3.62
N SER A 165 -16.76 13.48 -3.87
CA SER A 165 -15.90 13.42 -5.04
C SER A 165 -15.73 11.96 -5.45
N TRP A 166 -15.58 11.72 -6.75
CA TRP A 166 -15.47 10.37 -7.31
C TRP A 166 -14.34 9.55 -6.65
N ILE A 167 -13.26 10.21 -6.19
CA ILE A 167 -12.13 9.55 -5.52
C ILE A 167 -12.54 8.90 -4.19
N HIS A 168 -13.56 9.42 -3.50
CA HIS A 168 -14.07 8.82 -2.26
C HIS A 168 -14.56 7.39 -2.52
N TRP A 169 -15.33 7.21 -3.58
CA TRP A 169 -15.84 5.91 -4.02
C TRP A 169 -14.72 5.00 -4.53
N SER A 170 -13.71 5.55 -5.20
CA SER A 170 -12.51 4.79 -5.59
C SER A 170 -11.76 4.20 -4.40
N TYR A 171 -11.64 4.94 -3.28
CA TYR A 171 -11.05 4.39 -2.05
C TYR A 171 -11.85 3.22 -1.51
N LEU A 172 -13.18 3.35 -1.44
CA LEU A 172 -14.05 2.29 -0.95
C LEU A 172 -13.91 1.02 -1.81
N VAL A 173 -13.93 1.17 -3.13
CA VAL A 173 -13.73 0.06 -4.07
C VAL A 173 -12.38 -0.61 -3.85
N MET A 174 -11.28 0.15 -3.76
CA MET A 174 -9.94 -0.41 -3.53
C MET A 174 -9.85 -1.17 -2.20
N ILE A 175 -10.41 -0.62 -1.11
CA ILE A 175 -10.47 -1.28 0.20
C ILE A 175 -11.24 -2.59 0.11
N THR A 176 -12.43 -2.57 -0.49
CA THR A 176 -13.27 -3.76 -0.66
C THR A 176 -12.56 -4.83 -1.49
N VAL A 177 -11.92 -4.44 -2.61
CA VAL A 177 -11.15 -5.36 -3.46
C VAL A 177 -10.04 -6.03 -2.67
N VAL A 178 -9.25 -5.28 -1.89
CA VAL A 178 -8.17 -5.87 -1.06
C VAL A 178 -8.73 -6.86 -0.05
N ILE A 179 -9.82 -6.53 0.64
CA ILE A 179 -10.46 -7.43 1.63
C ILE A 179 -10.96 -8.71 0.95
N VAL A 180 -11.69 -8.59 -0.17
CA VAL A 180 -12.21 -9.74 -0.92
C VAL A 180 -11.07 -10.64 -1.41
N LEU A 181 -10.00 -10.05 -1.92
CA LEU A 181 -8.82 -10.80 -2.38
C LEU A 181 -8.12 -11.52 -1.22
N GLN A 182 -7.95 -10.86 -0.06
CA GLN A 182 -7.35 -11.48 1.13
C GLN A 182 -8.18 -12.68 1.62
N ILE A 183 -9.50 -12.52 1.72
CA ILE A 183 -10.42 -13.59 2.12
C ILE A 183 -10.37 -14.74 1.11
N SER A 184 -10.43 -14.43 -0.18
CA SER A 184 -10.38 -15.43 -1.25
C SER A 184 -9.07 -16.22 -1.25
N ALA A 185 -7.94 -15.53 -1.10
CA ALA A 185 -6.64 -16.16 -1.02
C ALA A 185 -6.52 -17.05 0.23
N PHE A 186 -7.03 -16.61 1.38
CA PHE A 186 -7.06 -17.43 2.60
C PHE A 186 -7.94 -18.68 2.42
N ALA A 187 -9.15 -18.52 1.90
CA ALA A 187 -10.06 -19.65 1.66
C ALA A 187 -9.43 -20.70 0.74
N ARG A 188 -8.72 -20.28 -0.31
CA ARG A 188 -7.99 -21.19 -1.20
C ARG A 188 -6.92 -21.99 -0.46
N GLU A 189 -6.12 -21.33 0.39
CA GLU A 189 -5.08 -22.02 1.18
C GLU A 189 -5.70 -23.07 2.11
N VAL A 190 -6.82 -22.74 2.76
CA VAL A 190 -7.55 -23.70 3.60
C VAL A 190 -8.02 -24.90 2.78
N VAL A 191 -8.57 -24.68 1.58
CA VAL A 191 -9.00 -25.78 0.69
C VAL A 191 -7.83 -26.66 0.27
N LEU A 192 -6.68 -26.07 -0.10
CA LEU A 192 -5.48 -26.82 -0.49
C LEU A 192 -4.94 -27.65 0.67
N TYR A 193 -4.84 -27.06 1.86
CA TYR A 193 -4.41 -27.76 3.08
C TYR A 193 -5.35 -28.93 3.43
N ARG A 194 -6.66 -28.74 3.31
CA ARG A 194 -7.63 -29.83 3.55
C ARG A 194 -7.50 -30.97 2.54
N LYS A 195 -7.07 -30.69 1.31
CA LYS A 195 -6.81 -31.72 0.30
C LYS A 195 -5.55 -32.51 0.60
N SER A 196 -4.47 -31.88 1.07
CA SER A 196 -3.22 -32.58 1.38
C SER A 196 -3.38 -33.58 2.54
N LEU A 197 -4.22 -33.27 3.53
CA LEU A 197 -4.53 -34.20 4.63
C LEU A 197 -5.34 -35.44 4.20
N LYS A 198 -5.99 -35.41 3.02
CA LYS A 198 -6.74 -36.56 2.49
C LYS A 198 -5.89 -37.47 1.59
N SER A 199 -4.69 -37.02 1.21
CA SER A 199 -3.75 -37.76 0.36
C SER A 199 -2.64 -38.47 1.14
N GLU A 200 -2.61 -38.30 2.47
CA GLU A 200 -1.79 -39.04 3.43
C GLU A 200 -2.62 -40.17 4.05
#